data_AF-A0A496TWS0-F1
#
_entry.id   AF-A0A496TWS0-F1
#
_cell.length_a   1.000
_cell.length_b   1.000
_cell.length_c   1.000
_cell.angle_alpha   90.00
_cell.angle_beta   90.00
_cell.angle_gamma   90.00
#
_symmetry.space_group_name_H-M   'P 1'
#
loop_
_entity.id
_entity.type
_entity.pdbx_description
1 polymer ?
#
loop_
_entity_poly.entity_id
_entity_poly.type
_entity_poly.pdbx_seq_one_letter_code
_entity_poly.pdbx_strand_id
1 'polypeptide(L)' 'MQDLSLHILDVAENSINAGATKIEINILEDIRNNILSITIKDNGKG' A
#
# COMPACT_ATOMS: atom_id res chain seq x y z
N MET A 1 -1.05 14.20 -3.65
CA MET A 1 -1.37 13.29 -2.53
C MET A 1 -2.65 12.50 -2.78
N GLN A 2 -3.73 13.15 -3.23
CA GLN A 2 -5.03 12.50 -3.47
C GLN A 2 -4.95 11.30 -4.43
N ASP A 3 -4.26 11.44 -5.57
CA ASP A 3 -4.13 10.35 -6.56
C ASP A 3 -3.38 9.13 -6.00
N LEU A 4 -2.36 9.36 -5.17
CA LEU A 4 -1.60 8.30 -4.52
C LEU A 4 -2.45 7.58 -3.47
N SER A 5 -3.27 8.32 -2.74
CA SER A 5 -4.22 7.74 -1.78
C SER A 5 -5.28 6.86 -2.46
N LEU A 6 -5.77 7.27 -3.64
CA LEU A 6 -6.68 6.45 -4.45
C LEU A 6 -6.03 5.12 -4.84
N HIS A 7 -4.81 5.16 -5.38
CA HIS A 7 -4.11 3.93 -5.76
C HIS A 7 -3.80 3.00 -4.58
N ILE A 8 -3.45 3.55 -3.41
CA ILE A 8 -3.27 2.76 -2.20
C ILE A 8 -4.59 2.10 -1.77
N LEU A 9 -5.70 2.82 -1.88
CA LEU A 9 -7.02 2.32 -1.52
C LEU A 9 -7.45 1.18 -2.44
N ASP A 10 -7.23 1.32 -3.75
CA ASP A 10 -7.51 0.28 -4.74
C ASP A 10 -6.75 -1.03 -4.41
N VAL A 11 -5.48 -0.94 -4.03
CA VAL A 11 -4.68 -2.11 -3.63
C VAL A 11 -5.19 -2.71 -2.32
N ALA A 12 -5.51 -1.88 -1.33
CA ALA A 12 -6.06 -2.35 -0.07
C ALA A 12 -7.42 -3.04 -0.26
N GLU A 13 -8.27 -2.54 -1.16
CA GLU A 13 -9.55 -3.15 -1.49
C GLU A 13 -9.37 -4.53 -2.15
N ASN A 14 -8.37 -4.67 -3.05
CA ASN A 14 -8.01 -5.96 -3.61
C ASN A 14 -7.59 -6.97 -2.52
N SER A 15 -6.77 -6.53 -1.55
CA SER A 15 -6.38 -7.38 -0.42
C SER A 15 -7.58 -7.79 0.45
N ILE A 16 -8.54 -6.88 0.70
CA ILE A 16 -9.79 -7.20 1.42
C ILE A 16 -10.60 -8.24 0.66
N ASN A 17 -10.75 -8.06 -0.66
CA ASN A 17 -11.46 -9.01 -1.53
C ASN A 17 -10.78 -10.39 -1.56
N ALA A 18 -9.45 -10.44 -1.40
CA ALA A 18 -8.66 -11.65 -1.24
C ALA A 18 -8.78 -12.31 0.15
N GLY A 19 -9.59 -11.73 1.05
CA GLY A 19 -9.81 -12.22 2.41
C GLY A 19 -8.71 -11.85 3.39
N ALA A 20 -7.91 -10.81 3.11
CA ALA A 20 -6.93 -10.31 4.06
C ALA A 20 -7.62 -9.81 5.34
N THR A 21 -7.10 -10.21 6.48
CA THR A 21 -7.51 -9.72 7.81
C THR A 21 -6.54 -8.69 8.37
N LYS A 22 -5.36 -8.56 7.74
CA LYS A 22 -4.31 -7.64 8.11
C LYS A 22 -3.67 -7.08 6.84
N ILE A 23 -3.64 -5.76 6.75
CA ILE A 23 -2.97 -5.02 5.67
C ILE A 23 -2.04 -4.02 6.35
N GLU A 24 -0.76 -4.04 5.97
CA GLU A 24 0.28 -3.15 6.45
C GLU A 24 0.75 -2.25 5.31
N ILE A 25 0.66 -0.94 5.51
CA ILE A 25 1.08 0.07 4.53
C ILE A 25 2.24 0.85 5.14
N ASN A 26 3.41 0.80 4.50
CA ASN A 26 4.60 1.53 4.90
C ASN A 26 4.96 2.55 3.82
N ILE A 27 5.21 3.78 4.23
CA ILE A 27 5.67 4.86 3.35
C ILE A 27 7.05 5.28 3.84
N LEU A 28 8.04 5.20 2.95
CA LEU A 28 9.41 5.60 3.20
C LEU A 28 9.77 6.73 2.23
N GLU A 29 10.13 7.88 2.78
CA GLU A 29 10.63 9.01 2.02
C GLU A 29 12.13 9.17 2.29
N ASP A 30 12.95 8.95 1.26
CA ASP A 30 14.37 9.23 1.29
C ASP A 30 14.65 10.49 0.46
N ILE A 31 14.63 11.62 1.16
CA ILE A 31 14.87 12.95 0.58
C ILE A 31 16.25 13.05 -0.07
N ARG A 32 17.25 12.35 0.47
CA ARG A 32 18.64 12.43 -0.02
C ARG A 32 18.79 11.77 -1.38
N ASN A 33 18.07 10.67 -1.59
CA ASN A 33 18.05 9.95 -2.85
C ASN A 33 16.88 10.35 -3.76
N ASN A 34 16.03 11.27 -3.32
CA ASN A 34 14.78 11.66 -3.99
C ASN A 34 13.87 10.45 -4.30
N ILE A 35 13.75 9.53 -3.34
CA ILE A 35 12.94 8.31 -3.47
C ILE A 35 11.76 8.39 -2.53
N LEU A 36 10.56 8.14 -3.06
CA LEU A 36 9.37 7.82 -2.28
C LEU A 36 9.00 6.36 -2.55
N SER A 37 9.08 5.53 -1.52
CA SER A 37 8.75 4.11 -1.58
C SER A 37 7.51 3.82 -0.76
N ILE A 38 6.58 3.07 -1.34
CA ILE A 38 5.34 2.64 -0.68
C ILE A 38 5.29 1.13 -0.77
N THR A 39 5.20 0.48 0.38
CA THR A 39 5.13 -0.96 0.48
C THR A 39 3.80 -1.33 1.12
N ILE A 40 2.99 -2.10 0.40
CA ILE A 40 1.73 -2.65 0.90
C ILE A 40 1.93 -4.16 1.07
N LYS A 41 1.63 -4.68 2.25
CA LYS A 41 1.69 -6.11 2.56
C LYS A 41 0.34 -6.53 3.11
N ASP A 42 -0.17 -7.65 2.63
CA ASP A 42 -1.38 -8.25 3.18
C ASP A 42 -1.20 -9.75 3.42
N ASN A 43 -2.16 -10.33 4.14
CA ASN A 43 -2.23 -11.76 4.41
C ASN A 43 -3.42 -12.43 3.69
N GLY A 44 -3.94 -11.80 2.64
CA GLY A 44 -4.97 -12.35 1.78
C GLY A 44 -4.44 -13.48 0.91
N LYS A 45 -5.33 -14.08 0.13
CA LYS A 45 -4.94 -15.10 -0.86
C LYS A 45 -4.54 -14.42 -2.17
N GLY A 46 -3.26 -14.52 -2.55
CA GLY A 46 -2.77 -14.02 -3.83
C GLY A 46 -1.28 -13.76 -3.79
#